data_AF-A0A921B652-F1
#
_entry.id   AF-A0A921B652-F1
#
_cell.length_a   1.000
_cell.length_b   1.000
_cell.length_c   1.000
_cell.angle_alpha   90.00
_cell.angle_beta   90.00
_cell.angle_gamma   90.00
#
_symmetry.space_group_name_H-M   'P 1'
#
loop_
_entity.id
_entity.type
_entity.pdbx_description
1 polymer ?
#
loop_
_entity_poly.entity_id
_entity_poly.type
_entity_poly.pdbx_seq_one_letter_code
_entity_poly.pdbx_strand_id
1 'polypeptide(L)'
;METLVAFLPLIVLVLIMYLLMIRPAQKRQKQMQEMQQSLERGDEIITIGGIHGTIESHDQKHMYVNVDEGSGTVLKFDRVALKEIVKDSEL
;
A
#
# COMPACT_ATOMS: atom_id res chain seq x y z
N MET A 1 -30.79 -29.03 21.20
CA MET A 1 -31.19 -27.76 20.56
C MET A 1 -30.85 -26.55 21.44
N GLU A 2 -31.07 -26.61 22.76
CA GLU A 2 -30.80 -25.50 23.70
C GLU A 2 -29.33 -25.06 23.75
N THR A 3 -28.38 -26.00 23.65
CA THR A 3 -26.93 -25.68 23.64
C THR A 3 -26.51 -24.88 22.42
N LEU A 4 -27.14 -25.11 21.25
CA LEU A 4 -26.84 -24.37 20.02
C LEU A 4 -27.27 -22.89 20.15
N VAL A 5 -28.39 -22.65 20.82
CA VAL A 5 -28.91 -21.30 21.08
C VAL A 5 -28.02 -20.55 22.08
N ALA A 6 -27.43 -21.24 23.06
CA ALA A 6 -26.50 -20.64 24.03
C ALA A 6 -25.18 -20.16 23.38
N PHE A 7 -24.71 -20.83 22.31
CA PHE A 7 -23.52 -20.41 21.56
C PHE A 7 -23.81 -19.39 20.45
N LEU A 8 -25.08 -19.15 20.11
CA LEU A 8 -25.51 -18.19 19.11
C LEU A 8 -24.87 -16.78 19.29
N PRO A 9 -24.88 -16.15 20.49
CA PRO A 9 -24.26 -14.83 20.67
C PRO A 9 -22.73 -14.85 20.45
N LEU A 10 -22.04 -15.93 20.84
CA LEU A 10 -20.61 -16.08 20.65
C LEU A 10 -20.27 -16.23 19.15
N ILE A 11 -21.04 -17.04 18.43
CA ILE A 11 -20.87 -17.25 16.98
C ILE A 11 -21.12 -15.94 16.20
N VAL A 12 -22.15 -15.17 16.58
CA VAL A 12 -22.46 -13.87 15.99
C VAL A 12 -21.32 -12.86 16.23
N LEU A 13 -20.77 -12.80 17.45
CA LEU A 13 -19.64 -11.93 17.77
C LEU A 13 -18.40 -12.26 16.91
N VAL A 14 -18.06 -13.55 16.80
CA VAL A 14 -16.94 -14.02 15.97
C VAL A 14 -17.17 -13.68 14.50
N LEU A 15 -18.39 -13.89 13.99
CA LEU A 15 -18.76 -13.51 12.62
C LEU A 15 -18.61 -12.01 12.36
N ILE A 16 -19.05 -11.17 13.29
CA ILE A 16 -18.94 -9.71 13.17
C ILE A 16 -17.47 -9.30 13.19
N MET A 17 -16.68 -9.80 14.14
CA MET A 17 -15.23 -9.49 14.21
C MET A 17 -14.50 -9.94 12.94
N TYR A 18 -14.79 -11.14 12.43
CA TYR A 18 -14.21 -11.66 11.19
C TYR A 18 -14.54 -10.75 10.00
N LEU A 19 -15.82 -10.36 9.86
CA LEU A 19 -16.30 -9.54 8.77
C LEU A 19 -15.74 -8.11 8.84
N LEU A 20 -15.61 -7.57 10.05
CA LEU A 20 -15.02 -6.25 10.30
C LEU A 20 -13.51 -6.20 10.07
N MET A 21 -12.75 -7.29 10.28
CA MET A 21 -11.29 -7.28 10.06
C MET A 21 -10.90 -7.59 8.61
N ILE A 22 -11.58 -8.54 7.97
CA ILE A 22 -11.18 -9.02 6.64
C ILE A 22 -11.54 -8.02 5.54
N ARG A 23 -12.70 -7.37 5.62
CA ARG A 23 -13.08 -6.34 4.65
C ARG A 23 -12.08 -5.18 4.57
N PRO A 24 -11.67 -4.53 5.69
CA PRO A 24 -10.70 -3.45 5.62
C PRO A 24 -9.30 -3.96 5.26
N ALA A 25 -8.90 -5.16 5.68
CA ALA A 25 -7.63 -5.74 5.28
C ALA A 25 -7.53 -5.94 3.76
N GLN A 26 -8.58 -6.51 3.14
CA GLN A 26 -8.65 -6.67 1.69
C GLN A 26 -8.67 -5.32 0.96
N LYS A 27 -9.39 -4.32 1.49
CA LYS A 27 -9.45 -2.97 0.90
C LYS A 27 -8.07 -2.31 0.88
N ARG A 28 -7.33 -2.37 1.99
CA ARG A 28 -5.98 -1.81 2.09
C ARG A 28 -5.01 -2.49 1.12
N GLN A 29 -5.03 -3.83 1.06
CA GLN A 29 -4.15 -4.57 0.15
C GLN A 29 -4.42 -4.24 -1.32
N LYS A 30 -5.70 -4.14 -1.72
CA LYS A 30 -6.08 -3.72 -3.07
C LYS A 30 -5.61 -2.32 -3.40
N GLN A 31 -5.81 -1.37 -2.50
CA GLN A 31 -5.35 0.02 -2.67
C GLN A 31 -3.82 0.10 -2.84
N MET A 32 -3.06 -0.66 -2.04
CA MET A 32 -1.60 -0.72 -2.18
C MET A 32 -1.18 -1.34 -3.51
N GLN A 33 -1.87 -2.37 -4.00
CA GLN A 33 -1.60 -2.96 -5.32
C GLN A 33 -1.95 -2.00 -6.47
N GLU A 34 -3.11 -1.32 -6.39
CA GLU A 34 -3.54 -0.34 -7.39
C GLU A 34 -2.58 0.85 -7.45
N MET A 35 -2.15 1.38 -6.30
CA MET A 35 -1.14 2.45 -6.23
C MET A 35 0.19 1.99 -6.82
N GLN A 36 0.65 0.78 -6.49
CA GLN A 36 1.86 0.26 -7.10
C GLN A 36 1.72 0.15 -8.61
N GLN A 37 0.56 -0.26 -9.13
CA GLN A 37 0.32 -0.38 -10.57
C GLN A 37 0.23 0.97 -11.29
N SER A 38 -0.20 2.03 -10.61
CA SER A 38 -0.30 3.37 -11.18
C SER A 38 1.01 4.17 -11.17
N LEU A 39 2.14 3.51 -10.93
CA LEU A 39 3.47 4.12 -10.96
C LEU A 39 3.86 4.51 -12.39
N GLU A 40 4.19 5.77 -12.61
CA GLU A 40 4.69 6.30 -13.86
C GLU A 40 6.11 6.89 -13.69
N ARG A 41 6.80 7.08 -14.82
CA ARG A 41 8.12 7.74 -14.81
C ARG A 41 7.91 9.24 -14.59
N GLY A 42 8.67 9.81 -13.67
CA GLY A 42 8.52 11.22 -13.26
C GLY A 42 7.64 11.41 -12.02
N ASP A 43 7.00 10.36 -11.52
CA ASP A 43 6.24 10.45 -10.27
C ASP A 43 7.17 10.76 -9.09
N GLU A 44 6.78 11.77 -8.31
CA GLU A 44 7.32 11.98 -6.97
C GLU A 44 6.74 10.96 -6.01
N ILE A 45 7.61 10.34 -5.21
CA ILE A 45 7.21 9.28 -4.31
C ILE A 45 7.79 9.47 -2.91
N ILE A 46 7.11 8.86 -1.96
CA ILE A 46 7.60 8.65 -0.60
C ILE A 46 7.67 7.15 -0.36
N THR A 47 8.85 6.68 0.05
CA THR A 47 9.05 5.28 0.45
C THR A 47 8.58 5.06 1.89
N ILE A 48 8.41 3.79 2.30
CA ILE A 48 8.05 3.43 3.68
C ILE A 48 9.08 3.95 4.69
N GLY A 49 10.36 4.03 4.30
CA GLY A 49 11.43 4.59 5.13
C GLY A 49 11.45 6.12 5.23
N GLY A 50 10.54 6.81 4.55
CA GLY A 50 10.50 8.28 4.52
C GLY A 50 11.51 8.90 3.54
N ILE A 51 12.05 8.12 2.61
CA ILE A 51 12.90 8.65 1.54
C ILE A 51 11.99 9.24 0.46
N HIS A 52 12.26 10.49 0.09
CA HIS A 52 11.62 11.22 -1.00
C HIS A 52 12.48 11.13 -2.26
N GLY A 53 11.85 11.08 -3.42
CA GLY A 53 12.55 11.10 -4.68
C GLY A 53 11.61 10.89 -5.86
N THR A 54 12.19 10.86 -7.06
CA THR A 54 11.45 10.81 -8.32
C THR A 54 11.73 9.52 -9.06
N ILE A 55 10.70 8.88 -9.62
CA ILE A 55 10.85 7.65 -10.39
C ILE A 55 11.56 7.95 -11.72
N GLU A 56 12.75 7.39 -11.89
CA GLU A 56 13.45 7.45 -13.18
C GLU A 56 13.05 6.30 -14.10
N SER A 57 12.87 5.10 -13.53
CA SER A 57 12.36 3.93 -14.25
C SER A 57 11.77 2.91 -13.28
N HIS A 58 10.94 2.00 -13.78
CA HIS A 58 10.37 0.94 -12.97
C HIS A 58 10.22 -0.35 -13.78
N ASP A 59 10.31 -1.48 -13.09
CA ASP A 59 10.02 -2.81 -13.62
C ASP A 59 8.87 -3.44 -12.82
N GLN A 60 8.56 -4.73 -13.02
CA GLN A 60 7.44 -5.37 -12.30
C GLN A 60 7.66 -5.53 -10.79
N LYS A 61 8.92 -5.56 -10.33
CA LYS A 61 9.28 -5.88 -8.95
C LYS A 61 10.02 -4.74 -8.25
N HIS A 62 10.74 -3.93 -9.00
CA HIS A 62 11.61 -2.87 -8.53
C HIS A 62 11.28 -1.54 -9.19
N MET A 63 11.71 -0.48 -8.53
CA MET A 63 11.67 0.89 -9.00
C MET A 63 13.04 1.53 -8.78
N TYR A 64 13.44 2.38 -9.72
CA TYR A 64 14.69 3.13 -9.68
C TYR A 64 14.33 4.58 -9.40
N VAL A 65 14.75 5.05 -8.25
CA VAL A 65 14.34 6.33 -7.66
C VAL A 65 15.57 7.21 -7.58
N ASN A 66 15.49 8.39 -8.18
CA ASN A 66 16.47 9.43 -7.97
C ASN A 66 16.12 10.17 -6.66
N VAL A 67 17.04 10.11 -5.69
CA VAL A 67 16.85 10.67 -4.35
C VAL A 67 17.54 12.03 -4.16
N ASP A 68 18.32 12.47 -5.15
CA ASP A 68 19.05 13.72 -5.10
C ASP A 68 19.24 14.28 -6.51
N GLU A 69 18.53 15.37 -6.79
CA GLU A 69 18.60 16.10 -8.07
C GLU A 69 20.02 16.61 -8.38
N GLY A 70 20.86 16.84 -7.37
CA GLY A 70 22.20 17.40 -7.54
C GLY A 70 23.28 16.36 -7.85
N SER A 71 23.23 15.17 -7.23
CA SER A 71 24.21 14.10 -7.46
C SER A 71 23.81 13.08 -8.53
N GLY A 72 22.53 13.04 -8.92
CA GLY A 72 22.03 12.03 -9.85
C GLY A 72 22.08 10.62 -9.26
N THR A 73 22.03 10.50 -7.92
CA THR A 73 22.10 9.20 -7.25
C THR A 73 20.80 8.43 -7.42
N VAL A 74 20.87 7.32 -8.17
CA VAL A 74 19.74 6.44 -8.43
C VAL A 74 19.82 5.23 -7.52
N LEU A 75 18.79 5.03 -6.70
CA LEU A 75 18.67 3.90 -5.80
C LEU A 75 17.58 2.95 -6.29
N LYS A 76 17.86 1.64 -6.15
CA LYS A 76 16.92 0.58 -6.49
C LYS A 76 16.13 0.18 -5.25
N PHE A 77 14.81 0.25 -5.34
CA PHE A 77 13.87 -0.17 -4.29
C PHE A 77 12.94 -1.25 -4.82
N ASP A 78 12.45 -2.13 -3.95
CA ASP A 78 11.31 -2.98 -4.28
C ASP A 78 10.03 -2.13 -4.37
N ARG A 79 9.11 -2.44 -5.28
CA ARG A 79 7.82 -1.72 -5.41
C ARG A 79 6.98 -1.76 -4.14
N VAL A 80 7.15 -2.79 -3.32
CA VAL A 80 6.48 -2.91 -2.02
C VAL A 80 6.94 -1.84 -1.01
N ALA A 81 8.08 -1.17 -1.28
CA ALA A 81 8.58 -0.08 -0.47
C ALA A 81 7.92 1.28 -0.81
N LEU A 82 7.08 1.34 -1.86
CA LEU A 82 6.28 2.53 -2.15
C LEU A 82 5.20 2.70 -1.08
N LYS A 83 5.22 3.83 -0.37
CA LYS A 83 4.19 4.20 0.59
C LYS A 83 3.12 5.06 -0.05
N GLU A 84 3.54 6.04 -0.84
CA GLU A 84 2.67 7.06 -1.40
C GLU A 84 3.29 7.67 -2.65
N ILE A 85 2.44 8.00 -3.63
CA ILE A 85 2.79 8.82 -4.79
C ILE A 85 2.31 10.23 -4.46
N VAL A 86 3.23 11.19 -4.45
CA VAL A 86 2.92 12.61 -4.28
C VAL A 86 2.31 13.08 -5.58
N LYS A 87 0.98 13.01 -5.68
CA LYS A 87 0.25 13.68 -6.75
C LYS A 87 0.22 15.14 -6.38
N ASP A 88 0.74 15.98 -7.28
CA ASP A 88 0.74 17.44 -7.20
C ASP A 88 -0.71 17.97 -7.34
N SER A 89 -1.55 17.61 -6.38
CA SER A 89 -3.00 17.83 -6.31
C SER A 89 -3.35 19.08 -5.49
N GLU A 90 -2.41 20.02 -5.36
CA GLU A 90 -2.68 21.33 -4.76
C GLU A 90 -2.07 22.45 -5.59
N LEU A 91 -2.71 22.75 -6.73
CA LEU A 91 -2.87 24.11 -7.25
C LEU A 91 -4.29 24.30 -7.79
#